data_AF-A0ABD4T172-F1
#
_entry.id   AF-A0ABD4T172-F1
#
_cell.length_a   1.000
_cell.length_b   1.000
_cell.length_c   1.000
_cell.angle_alpha   90.00
_cell.angle_beta   90.00
_cell.angle_gamma   90.00
#
_symmetry.space_group_name_H-M   'P 1'
#
loop_
_entity.id
_entity.type
_entity.pdbx_description
1 polymer ?
#
loop_
_entity_poly.entity_id
_entity_poly.type
_entity_poly.pdbx_seq_one_letter_code
_entity_poly.pdbx_strand_id
1 'polypeptide(L)'
;WKLFIPTAQRPGGLKDVAYFHPTFLYESIWNFATFGILIGLIYAFPTLKRGSIFLIYGILYSLGRFWIEGLRLDSLMLGPLRIAQGVSFAGVILGLFGLFWLYGLKRSLPDGVPLKSTDRG
;
A
#
# COMPACT_ATOMS: atom_id res chain seq x y z
N TRP A 1 -16.68 15.99 -2.18
CA TRP A 1 -17.53 15.93 -0.98
C TRP A 1 -16.68 16.36 0.22
N LYS A 2 -17.23 17.21 1.11
CA LYS A 2 -16.52 17.77 2.27
C LYS A 2 -17.33 17.45 3.53
N LEU A 3 -16.68 16.98 4.59
CA LEU A 3 -17.36 16.69 5.86
C LEU A 3 -17.44 17.98 6.70
N PHE A 4 -18.65 18.39 7.08
CA PHE A 4 -18.88 19.50 7.99
C PHE A 4 -18.86 18.99 9.43
N ILE A 5 -18.03 19.60 10.29
CA ILE A 5 -17.96 19.29 11.72
C ILE A 5 -18.45 20.51 12.50
N PRO A 6 -19.44 20.40 13.42
CA PRO A 6 -19.89 21.51 14.26
C PRO A 6 -18.75 22.09 15.10
N THR A 7 -18.73 23.41 15.28
CA THR A 7 -17.65 24.17 15.95
C THR A 7 -17.32 23.69 17.36
N ALA A 8 -18.31 23.11 18.06
CA ALA A 8 -18.18 22.56 19.42
C ALA A 8 -17.35 21.27 19.50
N GLN A 9 -17.20 20.54 18.39
CA GLN A 9 -16.47 19.27 18.31
C GLN A 9 -15.14 19.41 17.56
N ARG A 10 -14.72 20.63 17.20
CA ARG A 10 -13.46 20.87 16.50
C ARG A 10 -12.29 20.88 17.51
N PRO A 11 -11.15 20.23 17.20
CA PRO A 11 -9.94 20.35 18.01
C PRO A 11 -9.55 21.83 18.19
N GLY A 12 -9.00 22.18 19.36
CA GLY A 12 -8.60 23.53 19.74
C GLY A 12 -7.46 24.05 18.86
N GLY A 13 -7.79 24.59 17.70
CA GLY A 13 -6.84 25.06 16.67
C GLY A 13 -7.42 25.03 15.25
N LEU A 14 -8.52 24.31 15.03
CA LEU A 14 -9.18 24.14 13.72
C LEU A 14 -10.58 24.77 13.69
N LYS A 15 -10.86 25.72 14.59
CA LYS A 15 -12.18 26.36 14.71
C LYS A 15 -12.61 27.08 13.44
N ASP A 16 -11.67 27.55 12.63
CA ASP A 16 -11.93 28.27 11.38
C ASP A 16 -12.02 27.35 10.15
N VAL A 17 -11.68 26.06 10.29
CA VAL A 17 -11.75 25.08 9.20
C VAL A 17 -13.11 24.38 9.23
N ALA A 18 -14.01 24.79 8.34
CA ALA A 18 -15.36 24.25 8.25
C ALA A 18 -15.44 22.88 7.54
N TYR A 19 -14.40 22.49 6.80
CA TYR A 19 -14.42 21.36 5.88
C TYR A 19 -13.18 20.48 6.04
N PHE A 20 -13.40 19.20 6.27
CA PHE A 20 -12.35 18.20 6.42
C PHE A 20 -12.27 17.29 5.19
N HIS A 21 -11.06 16.84 4.86
CA HIS A 21 -10.84 15.82 3.84
C HIS A 21 -11.43 14.49 4.32
N PRO A 22 -12.26 13.80 3.52
CA PRO A 22 -12.77 12.48 3.87
C PRO A 22 -11.66 11.45 3.64
N THR A 23 -10.68 11.40 4.54
CA THR A 23 -9.55 10.46 4.52
C THR A 23 -10.02 9.01 4.35
N PHE A 24 -11.11 8.63 5.03
CA PHE A 24 -11.75 7.32 4.88
C PHE A 24 -12.16 6.97 3.44
N LEU A 25 -12.62 7.96 2.65
CA LEU A 25 -12.99 7.73 1.26
C LEU A 25 -11.75 7.49 0.40
N TYR A 26 -10.69 8.26 0.62
CA TYR A 26 -9.44 8.06 -0.09
C TYR A 26 -8.79 6.70 0.26
N GLU A 27 -8.84 6.32 1.54
CA GLU A 27 -8.40 5.02 2.02
C GLU A 27 -9.18 3.87 1.36
N SER A 28 -10.51 3.96 1.30
CA SER A 28 -11.33 2.90 0.70
C SER A 28 -11.06 2.77 -0.81
N ILE A 29 -11.00 3.88 -1.54
CA ILE A 29 -10.66 3.89 -2.97
C ILE A 29 -9.29 3.26 -3.19
N TRP A 30 -8.29 3.60 -2.37
CA TRP A 30 -6.95 3.03 -2.51
C TRP A 30 -6.91 1.53 -2.21
N ASN A 31 -7.67 1.06 -1.21
CA ASN A 31 -7.80 -0.36 -0.91
C ASN A 31 -8.43 -1.12 -2.08
N PHE A 32 -9.51 -0.60 -2.67
CA PHE A 32 -10.14 -1.20 -3.85
C PHE A 32 -9.22 -1.19 -5.07
N ALA A 33 -8.51 -0.09 -5.31
CA ALA A 33 -7.53 0.00 -6.39
C ALA A 33 -6.40 -1.03 -6.21
N THR A 34 -5.82 -1.13 -5.00
CA THR A 34 -4.78 -2.12 -4.68
C THR A 34 -5.29 -3.53 -4.91
N PHE A 35 -6.48 -3.85 -4.41
CA PHE A 35 -7.11 -5.15 -4.61
C PHE A 35 -7.30 -5.46 -6.10
N GLY A 36 -7.85 -4.53 -6.87
CA GLY A 36 -8.05 -4.68 -8.31
C GLY A 36 -6.75 -4.88 -9.08
N ILE A 37 -5.69 -4.15 -8.74
CA ILE A 37 -4.36 -4.29 -9.36
C ILE A 37 -3.80 -5.69 -9.07
N LEU A 38 -3.85 -6.16 -7.82
CA LEU A 38 -3.30 -7.48 -7.46
C LEU A 38 -4.05 -8.62 -8.16
N ILE A 39 -5.39 -8.56 -8.15
CA ILE A 39 -6.23 -9.55 -8.85
C ILE A 39 -5.97 -9.51 -10.35
N GLY A 40 -5.95 -8.32 -10.95
CA GLY A 40 -5.63 -8.14 -12.37
C GLY A 40 -4.27 -8.72 -12.73
N LEU A 41 -3.27 -8.56 -11.85
CA LEU A 41 -1.93 -9.10 -12.06
C LEU A 41 -1.92 -10.64 -12.03
N ILE A 42 -2.65 -11.24 -11.10
CA ILE A 42 -2.77 -12.71 -10.99
C ILE A 42 -3.41 -13.29 -12.25
N TYR A 43 -4.48 -12.66 -12.75
CA TYR A 43 -5.17 -13.13 -13.95
C TYR A 43 -4.39 -12.86 -15.23
N ALA A 44 -3.74 -11.70 -15.35
CA ALA A 44 -2.95 -11.34 -16.54
C ALA A 44 -1.64 -12.13 -16.64
N PHE A 45 -1.05 -12.50 -15.49
CA PHE A 45 0.25 -13.16 -15.43
C PHE A 45 0.20 -14.41 -14.54
N PRO A 46 -0.34 -15.54 -15.05
CA PRO A 46 -0.42 -16.78 -14.28
C PRO A 46 0.96 -17.39 -13.94
N THR A 47 2.01 -16.96 -14.63
CA THR A 47 3.40 -17.41 -14.43
C THR A 47 4.23 -16.47 -13.54
N LEU A 48 3.58 -15.60 -12.76
CA LEU A 48 4.28 -14.75 -11.80
C LEU A 48 5.11 -15.60 -10.83
N LYS A 49 6.34 -15.17 -10.60
CA LYS A 49 7.22 -15.79 -9.62
C LYS A 49 6.59 -15.68 -8.22
N ARG A 50 6.79 -16.71 -7.41
CA ARG A 50 6.38 -16.67 -5.99
C ARG A 50 7.04 -15.46 -5.33
N GLY A 51 6.25 -14.71 -4.55
CA GLY A 51 6.69 -13.48 -3.89
C GLY A 51 6.47 -12.19 -4.69
N SER A 52 6.23 -12.24 -6.01
CA SER A 52 5.99 -11.02 -6.80
C SER A 52 4.77 -10.24 -6.32
N ILE A 53 3.67 -10.93 -6.04
CA ILE A 53 2.43 -10.32 -5.52
C ILE A 53 2.67 -9.67 -4.16
N PHE A 54 3.45 -10.30 -3.28
CA PHE A 54 3.78 -9.75 -1.96
C PHE A 54 4.63 -8.47 -2.08
N LEU A 55 5.62 -8.48 -2.96
CA LEU A 55 6.48 -7.31 -3.20
C LEU A 55 5.69 -6.15 -3.81
N ILE A 56 4.83 -6.44 -4.80
CA ILE A 56 3.97 -5.44 -5.44
C ILE A 56 2.96 -4.88 -4.43
N TYR A 57 2.38 -5.73 -3.59
CA TYR A 57 1.53 -5.29 -2.48
C TYR A 57 2.29 -4.35 -1.53
N GLY A 58 3.53 -4.69 -1.15
CA GLY A 58 4.35 -3.83 -0.30
C GLY A 58 4.60 -2.44 -0.91
N ILE A 59 4.86 -2.38 -2.22
CA ILE A 59 5.02 -1.11 -2.96
C ILE A 59 3.71 -0.32 -2.97
N LEU A 60 2.60 -0.94 -3.37
CA LEU A 60 1.28 -0.30 -3.46
C LEU A 60 0.80 0.19 -2.09
N TYR A 61 1.00 -0.60 -1.04
CA TYR A 61 0.68 -0.22 0.33
C TYR A 61 1.50 1.01 0.76
N SER A 62 2.79 1.00 0.47
CA SER A 62 3.70 2.10 0.80
C SER A 62 3.34 3.39 0.05
N LEU A 63 2.97 3.30 -1.24
CA LEU A 63 2.47 4.44 -2.01
C LEU A 63 1.18 5.02 -1.41
N GLY A 64 0.25 4.16 -1.01
CA GLY A 64 -0.96 4.57 -0.31
C GLY A 64 -0.68 5.29 0.99
N ARG A 65 0.24 4.75 1.80
CA ARG A 65 0.64 5.37 3.08
C ARG A 65 1.29 6.72 2.87
N PHE A 66 2.13 6.90 1.85
CA PHE A 66 2.70 8.21 1.52
C PHE A 66 1.60 9.24 1.20
N TRP A 67 0.61 8.86 0.38
CA TRP A 67 -0.49 9.74 0.00
C TRP A 67 -1.43 10.07 1.16
N ILE A 68 -1.89 9.05 1.90
CA ILE A 68 -2.82 9.20 3.02
C ILE A 68 -2.17 9.99 4.16
N GLU A 69 -0.89 9.74 4.44
CA GLU A 69 -0.15 10.49 5.46
C GLU A 69 -0.06 11.98 5.10
N GLY A 70 0.05 12.32 3.81
CA GLY A 70 0.00 13.72 3.33
C GLY A 70 -1.31 14.43 3.71
N LEU A 71 -2.42 13.71 3.68
CA LEU A 71 -3.76 14.22 3.96
C LEU A 71 -4.10 14.30 5.46
N ARG A 72 -3.36 13.58 6.32
CA ARG A 72 -3.57 13.63 7.78
C ARG A 72 -2.90 14.86 8.37
N LEU A 73 -3.63 15.51 9.27
CA LEU A 73 -3.14 16.65 10.07
C LEU A 73 -2.46 16.17 11.37
N ASP A 74 -2.83 14.98 11.87
CA ASP A 74 -2.33 14.38 13.12
C ASP A 74 -1.35 13.23 12.86
N SER A 75 -0.22 13.56 12.23
CA SER A 75 0.82 12.59 11.89
C SER A 75 1.87 12.44 13.00
N LEU A 76 2.39 11.23 13.16
CA LEU A 76 3.53 11.01 14.06
C LEU A 76 4.79 11.60 13.42
N MET A 77 5.23 12.73 13.96
CA MET A 77 6.37 13.49 13.45
C MET A 77 7.67 13.06 14.12
N LEU A 78 8.73 12.92 13.33
CA LEU A 78 10.11 12.81 13.78
C LEU A 78 10.85 14.05 13.29
N GLY A 79 10.87 15.10 14.11
CA GLY A 79 11.33 16.43 13.68
C GLY A 79 10.42 17.00 12.57
N PRO A 80 10.97 17.51 11.45
CA PRO A 80 10.16 18.03 10.34
C PRO A 80 9.54 16.94 9.45
N LEU A 81 9.94 15.67 9.62
CA LEU A 81 9.54 14.56 8.75
C LEU A 81 8.44 13.71 9.40
N ARG A 82 7.45 13.30 8.60
CA ARG A 82 6.42 12.36 9.06
C ARG A 82 6.99 10.94 8.98
N ILE A 83 6.95 10.19 10.08
CA ILE A 83 7.54 8.83 10.16
C ILE A 83 6.98 7.92 9.06
N ALA A 84 5.68 8.00 8.81
CA ALA A 84 5.03 7.21 7.78
C ALA A 84 5.51 7.54 6.36
N GLN A 85 5.98 8.76 6.08
CA GLN A 85 6.61 9.07 4.78
C GLN A 85 7.96 8.33 4.64
N GLY A 86 8.78 8.33 5.71
CA GLY A 86 10.05 7.60 5.71
C GLY A 86 9.86 6.09 5.56
N VAL A 87 8.92 5.50 6.31
CA VAL A 87 8.59 4.07 6.21
C VAL A 87 8.04 3.73 4.83
N SER A 88 7.20 4.60 4.25
CA SER A 88 6.68 4.40 2.89
C SER A 88 7.80 4.41 1.85
N PHE A 89 8.74 5.35 1.95
CA PHE A 89 9.85 5.44 1.02
C PHE A 89 10.75 4.19 1.09
N ALA A 90 11.07 3.74 2.32
CA ALA A 90 11.81 2.51 2.54
C ALA A 90 11.05 1.28 1.97
N GLY A 91 9.75 1.18 2.20
CA GLY A 91 8.92 0.09 1.69
C GLY A 91 8.88 0.01 0.16
N VAL A 92 8.79 1.16 -0.53
CA VAL A 92 8.85 1.21 -1.99
C VAL A 92 10.22 0.75 -2.50
N ILE A 93 11.31 1.25 -1.92
CA ILE A 93 12.68 0.86 -2.31
C ILE A 93 12.89 -0.64 -2.13
N LEU A 94 12.52 -1.18 -0.96
CA LEU A 94 12.67 -2.60 -0.67
C LEU A 94 11.86 -3.48 -1.62
N GLY A 95 10.62 -3.06 -1.93
CA GLY A 95 9.77 -3.78 -2.87
C GLY A 95 10.34 -3.78 -4.31
N LEU A 96 10.78 -2.61 -4.79
CA LEU A 96 11.40 -2.48 -6.12
C LEU A 96 12.70 -3.27 -6.22
N PHE A 97 13.56 -3.18 -5.20
CA PHE A 97 14.79 -3.96 -5.11
C PHE A 97 14.49 -5.46 -5.09
N GLY A 98 13.50 -5.89 -4.31
CA GLY A 98 13.07 -7.29 -4.26
C GLY A 98 12.56 -7.80 -5.61
N LEU A 99 11.79 -6.99 -6.35
CA LEU A 99 11.34 -7.34 -7.70
C LEU A 99 12.50 -7.41 -8.69
N PHE A 100 13.40 -6.43 -8.64
CA PHE A 100 14.62 -6.43 -9.46
C PHE A 100 15.49 -7.66 -9.16
N TRP A 101 15.67 -8.01 -7.89
CA TRP A 101 16.39 -9.21 -7.49
C TRP A 101 15.72 -10.49 -8.00
N LEU A 102 14.39 -10.57 -7.88
CA LEU A 102 13.61 -11.75 -8.29
C LEU A 102 13.61 -11.97 -9.81
N TYR A 103 13.46 -10.90 -10.60
CA TYR A 103 13.37 -10.99 -12.05
C TYR A 103 14.73 -10.82 -12.77
N GLY A 104 15.56 -9.89 -12.31
CA GLY A 104 16.87 -9.57 -12.90
C GLY A 104 17.94 -10.63 -12.62
N LEU A 105 18.00 -11.18 -11.40
CA LEU A 105 18.99 -12.21 -11.05
C LEU A 105 18.47 -13.65 -11.27
N LYS A 106 17.30 -13.79 -11.88
CA LYS A 106 16.61 -15.08 -12.15
C LYS A 106 16.48 -16.00 -10.94
N ARG A 107 16.58 -15.49 -9.71
CA ARG A 107 16.32 -16.26 -8.49
C ARG A 107 14.83 -16.60 -8.41
N SER A 108 14.50 -17.75 -7.84
CA SER A 108 13.13 -18.16 -7.52
C SER A 108 13.06 -18.41 -6.02
N LEU A 109 11.98 -17.95 -5.37
CA LEU A 109 11.74 -18.33 -3.98
C LEU A 109 11.53 -19.86 -3.92
N PRO A 110 11.98 -20.54 -2.85
CA PRO A 110 11.81 -21.97 -2.70
C PRO A 110 10.35 -22.36 -2.93
N ASP A 111 10.14 -23.31 -3.83
CA ASP A 111 8.82 -23.82 -4.12
C ASP A 111 8.30 -24.56 -2.88
N GLY A 112 7.32 -23.98 -2.18
CA GLY A 112 6.54 -24.69 -1.18
C GLY A 112 5.82 -25.86 -1.85
N VAL A 113 6.23 -27.07 -1.46
CA VAL A 113 5.73 -28.42 -1.80
C VAL A 113 5.41 -28.62 -3.30
N PRO A 114 6.14 -29.48 -4.03
CA PRO A 114 5.75 -29.85 -5.38
C PRO A 114 4.35 -30.47 -5.34
N LEU A 115 3.44 -29.97 -6.18
CA LEU A 115 2.17 -30.64 -6.42
C LEU A 115 2.53 -32.03 -6.96
N LYS A 116 2.32 -33.06 -6.13
CA LYS A 116 2.42 -34.44 -6.59
C LYS A 116 1.39 -34.57 -7.70
N SER A 117 1.85 -34.70 -8.94
CA SER A 117 0.97 -35.09 -10.03
C SER A 117 0.47 -36.48 -9.66
N THR A 118 -0.76 -36.56 -9.17
CA THR A 118 -1.48 -37.83 -9.08
C THR A 118 -1.68 -38.29 -10.51
N ASP A 119 -0.74 -39.09 -10.99
CA ASP A 119 -0.93 -39.92 -12.17
C ASP A 119 -2.09 -40.87 -11.83
N ARG A 120 -3.26 -40.59 -12.41
CA ARG A 120 -4.37 -41.54 -12.42
C ARG A 120 -4.22 -42.34 -13.71
N GLY A 121 -3.65 -43.54 -13.56
CA GLY A 121 -3.76 -44.61 -14.56
C GLY A 121 -5.18 -45.13 -14.71
#